data_AF-A0A962HRB4-F1
#
_entry.id   AF-A0A962HRB4-F1
#
_cell.length_a   1.000
_cell.length_b   1.000
_cell.length_c   1.000
_cell.angle_alpha   90.00
_cell.angle_beta   90.00
_cell.angle_gamma   90.00
#
_symmetry.space_group_name_H-M   'P 1'
#
loop_
_entity.id
_entity.type
_entity.pdbx_description
1 polymer ?
#
loop_
_entity_poly.entity_id
_entity_poly.type
_entity_poly.pdbx_seq_one_letter_code
_entity_poly.pdbx_strand_id
1 'polypeptide(L)'
;MTTEARAYLRYPGTDSTIDVAVAAIADMQRDFQTQHVERFGFATDAELIVEMIQVEAIAASGADTDQLIELPPASSPAVTTVDIYMRGAWQRTPVFERAGLAAGFTTTGPVLIVDAGSTTVVEPGWRATVDPRGNRILTRHAPREAMVAIGTAADPVRLEIFNGLFMSIAEEMGAALQHTASSVNIRERLDFSCALFDATGS
;
A
#
# COMPACT_ATOMS: atom_id res chain seq x y z
N MET A 1 19.10 -7.93 -22.97
CA MET A 1 19.82 -7.23 -21.89
C MET A 1 19.64 -5.76 -22.15
N THR A 2 18.92 -5.08 -21.29
CA THR A 2 18.74 -3.62 -21.31
C THR A 2 19.52 -3.03 -20.14
N THR A 3 19.91 -1.78 -20.24
CA THR A 3 20.58 -1.05 -19.16
C THR A 3 19.76 0.17 -18.81
N GLU A 4 19.45 0.34 -17.54
CA GLU A 4 18.78 1.53 -17.00
C GLU A 4 19.76 2.28 -16.11
N ALA A 5 19.75 3.61 -16.19
CA ALA A 5 20.63 4.45 -15.39
C ALA A 5 19.82 5.51 -14.64
N ARG A 6 20.07 5.63 -13.34
CA ARG A 6 19.45 6.59 -12.42
C ARG A 6 20.52 7.48 -11.81
N ALA A 7 20.27 8.78 -11.72
CA ALA A 7 21.09 9.73 -10.98
C ALA A 7 20.37 10.15 -9.70
N TYR A 8 21.07 10.10 -8.58
CA TYR A 8 20.59 10.50 -7.27
C TYR A 8 21.01 11.95 -7.05
N LEU A 9 20.04 12.86 -7.12
CA LEU A 9 20.24 14.29 -7.05
C LEU A 9 19.82 14.83 -5.69
N ARG A 10 20.47 15.88 -5.23
CA ARG A 10 20.07 16.62 -4.02
C ARG A 10 20.46 18.09 -4.08
N TYR A 11 19.85 18.89 -3.21
CA TYR A 11 20.28 20.26 -3.00
C TYR A 11 21.58 20.33 -2.16
N PRO A 12 22.39 21.38 -2.33
CA PRO A 12 23.57 21.59 -1.50
C PRO A 12 23.20 21.70 -0.02
N GLY A 13 23.96 21.01 0.83
CA GLY A 13 23.74 21.00 2.27
C GLY A 13 22.66 20.04 2.77
N THR A 14 21.85 19.43 1.90
CA THR A 14 20.93 18.34 2.30
C THR A 14 21.60 16.98 2.13
N ASP A 15 21.09 15.94 2.79
CA ASP A 15 21.57 14.54 2.63
C ASP A 15 20.50 13.63 2.00
N SER A 16 19.34 14.19 1.67
CA SER A 16 18.23 13.44 1.06
C SER A 16 18.30 13.56 -0.46
N THR A 17 18.36 12.41 -1.13
CA THR A 17 18.41 12.33 -2.59
C THR A 17 17.05 11.96 -3.18
N ILE A 18 16.83 12.39 -4.42
CA ILE A 18 15.73 11.95 -5.28
C ILE A 18 16.37 11.38 -6.54
N ASP A 19 15.97 10.17 -6.93
CA ASP A 19 16.46 9.54 -8.14
C ASP A 19 15.67 10.01 -9.38
N VAL A 20 16.41 10.31 -10.44
CA VAL A 20 15.87 10.67 -11.76
C VAL A 20 16.52 9.80 -12.82
N ALA A 21 15.85 9.60 -13.96
CA ALA A 21 16.49 8.94 -15.10
C ALA A 21 17.69 9.77 -15.57
N VAL A 22 18.81 9.12 -15.90
CA VAL A 22 19.96 9.81 -16.49
C VAL A 22 19.58 10.29 -17.89
N ALA A 23 19.53 11.61 -18.07
CA ALA A 23 19.09 12.27 -19.29
C ALA A 23 19.90 13.56 -19.52
N ALA A 24 19.40 14.46 -20.38
CA ALA A 24 19.96 15.79 -20.48
C ALA A 24 19.80 16.53 -19.14
N ILE A 25 20.78 17.36 -18.76
CA ILE A 25 20.82 18.04 -17.46
C ILE A 25 19.53 18.81 -17.17
N ALA A 26 18.99 19.51 -18.16
CA ALA A 26 17.76 20.29 -18.01
C ALA A 26 16.53 19.42 -17.70
N ASP A 27 16.47 18.19 -18.22
CA ASP A 27 15.37 17.26 -17.94
C ASP A 27 15.53 16.66 -16.55
N MET A 28 16.76 16.27 -16.18
CA MET A 28 17.09 15.80 -14.83
C MET A 28 16.75 16.85 -13.75
N GLN A 29 17.04 18.12 -14.01
CA GLN A 29 16.70 19.23 -13.10
C GLN A 29 15.18 19.39 -12.96
N ARG A 30 14.44 19.34 -14.07
CA ARG A 30 12.98 19.48 -14.08
C ARG A 30 12.30 18.31 -13.35
N ASP A 31 12.75 17.10 -13.60
CA ASP A 31 12.22 15.88 -12.96
C ASP A 31 12.50 15.90 -11.46
N PHE A 32 13.71 16.32 -11.06
CA PHE A 32 14.05 16.50 -9.66
C PHE A 32 13.15 17.53 -8.99
N GLN A 33 12.98 18.72 -9.58
CA GLN A 33 12.13 19.78 -9.03
C GLN A 33 10.67 19.33 -8.90
N THR A 34 10.14 18.63 -9.90
CA THR A 34 8.78 18.09 -9.87
C THR A 34 8.59 17.12 -8.70
N GLN A 35 9.48 16.13 -8.58
CA GLN A 35 9.43 15.17 -7.49
C GLN A 35 9.70 15.80 -6.12
N HIS A 36 10.56 16.83 -6.05
CA HIS A 36 10.85 17.55 -4.81
C HIS A 36 9.63 18.36 -4.32
N VAL A 37 8.89 19.00 -5.24
CA VAL A 37 7.63 19.68 -4.91
C VAL A 37 6.57 18.66 -4.48
N GLU A 38 6.44 17.53 -5.17
CA GLU A 38 5.49 16.49 -4.79
C GLU A 38 5.79 15.90 -3.40
N ARG A 39 7.07 15.73 -3.06
CA ARG A 39 7.50 15.10 -1.79
C ARG A 39 7.59 16.08 -0.62
N PHE A 40 8.04 17.31 -0.85
CA PHE A 40 8.37 18.28 0.21
C PHE A 40 7.62 19.61 0.09
N GLY A 41 6.86 19.83 -0.99
CA GLY A 41 6.01 21.01 -1.15
C GLY A 41 6.71 22.28 -1.64
N PHE A 42 8.01 22.22 -1.98
CA PHE A 42 8.76 23.38 -2.49
C PHE A 42 9.83 23.01 -3.52
N ALA A 43 10.31 24.00 -4.26
CA ALA A 43 11.49 23.92 -5.13
C ALA A 43 12.39 25.14 -4.91
N THR A 44 13.68 24.98 -5.18
CA THR A 44 14.67 26.06 -5.17
C THR A 44 15.50 26.05 -6.46
N ASP A 45 16.13 27.19 -6.76
CA ASP A 45 17.03 27.37 -7.92
C ASP A 45 18.49 27.04 -7.60
N ALA A 46 18.76 26.36 -6.47
CA ALA A 46 20.12 25.99 -6.08
C ALA A 46 20.72 24.95 -7.05
N GLU A 47 22.04 25.01 -7.26
CA GLU A 47 22.77 24.05 -8.09
C GLU A 47 22.67 22.64 -7.50
N LEU A 48 22.17 21.68 -8.28
CA LEU A 48 21.99 20.30 -7.82
C LEU A 48 23.33 19.56 -7.76
N ILE A 49 23.47 18.72 -6.74
CA ILE A 49 24.60 17.79 -6.60
C ILE A 49 24.16 16.41 -7.07
N VAL A 50 24.92 15.82 -8.00
CA VAL A 50 24.83 14.39 -8.31
C VAL A 50 25.63 13.65 -7.25
N GLU A 51 24.94 12.97 -6.35
CA GLU A 51 25.61 12.21 -5.30
C GLU A 51 26.07 10.83 -5.80
N MET A 52 25.23 10.19 -6.62
CA MET A 52 25.49 8.84 -7.12
C MET A 52 24.80 8.62 -8.46
N ILE A 53 25.42 7.79 -9.31
CA ILE A 53 24.79 7.25 -10.52
C ILE A 53 24.72 5.73 -10.37
N GLN A 54 23.51 5.18 -10.41
CA GLN A 54 23.25 3.74 -10.42
C GLN A 54 22.99 3.30 -11.85
N VAL A 55 23.66 2.23 -12.27
CA VAL A 55 23.41 1.58 -13.57
C VAL A 55 22.99 0.15 -13.30
N GLU A 56 21.77 -0.20 -13.71
CA GLU A 56 21.21 -1.53 -13.59
C GLU A 56 21.18 -2.22 -14.95
N ALA A 57 21.75 -3.42 -15.02
CA ALA A 57 21.72 -4.26 -16.21
C ALA A 57 20.64 -5.33 -16.06
N ILE A 58 19.56 -5.17 -16.83
CA ILE A 58 18.40 -6.05 -16.79
C ILE A 58 18.54 -7.09 -17.90
N ALA A 59 18.64 -8.36 -17.51
CA ALA A 59 18.60 -9.49 -18.43
C ALA A 59 17.33 -10.31 -18.18
N ALA A 60 16.70 -10.78 -19.25
CA ALA A 60 15.59 -11.70 -19.12
C ALA A 60 16.11 -12.99 -18.47
N SER A 61 15.54 -13.36 -17.32
CA SER A 61 15.69 -14.71 -16.78
C SER A 61 14.66 -15.61 -17.47
N GLY A 62 15.05 -16.84 -17.80
CA GLY A 62 14.15 -17.83 -18.41
C GLY A 62 13.05 -18.34 -17.48
N ALA A 63 12.81 -17.68 -16.34
CA ALA A 63 11.72 -17.99 -15.44
C ALA A 63 10.44 -17.44 -16.05
N ASP A 64 9.72 -18.30 -16.76
CA ASP A 64 8.36 -18.01 -17.20
C ASP A 64 7.46 -17.92 -15.97
N THR A 65 7.27 -16.69 -15.48
CA THR A 65 6.40 -16.39 -14.34
C THR A 65 4.93 -16.41 -14.72
N ASP A 66 4.60 -16.63 -16.00
CA ASP A 66 3.23 -16.74 -16.48
C ASP A 66 2.78 -18.20 -16.67
N GLN A 67 3.37 -19.14 -15.93
CA GLN A 67 2.85 -20.49 -15.84
C GLN A 67 1.43 -20.47 -15.27
N LEU A 68 0.46 -20.54 -16.18
CA LEU A 68 -0.95 -20.71 -15.85
C LEU A 68 -1.12 -22.04 -15.14
N ILE A 69 -1.73 -22.00 -13.96
CA ILE A 69 -2.16 -23.21 -13.27
C ILE A 69 -3.26 -23.85 -14.10
N GLU A 70 -3.18 -25.15 -14.35
CA GLU A 70 -4.26 -25.89 -15.00
C GLU A 70 -5.47 -25.93 -14.06
N LEU A 71 -6.54 -25.24 -14.47
CA LEU A 71 -7.80 -25.18 -13.72
C LEU A 71 -8.73 -26.31 -14.16
N PRO A 72 -9.57 -26.84 -13.25
CA PRO A 72 -10.55 -27.83 -13.62
C PRO A 72 -11.54 -27.23 -14.65
N PRO A 73 -12.10 -28.05 -15.56
CA PRO A 73 -13.03 -27.58 -16.59
C PRO A 73 -14.38 -27.13 -16.02
N ALA A 74 -14.74 -27.60 -14.82
CA ALA A 74 -15.94 -27.22 -14.09
C ALA A 74 -15.67 -27.24 -12.59
N SER A 75 -16.43 -26.43 -11.85
CA SER A 75 -16.26 -26.35 -10.40
C SER A 75 -16.93 -27.53 -9.70
N SER A 76 -16.22 -28.12 -8.75
CA SER A 76 -16.76 -29.10 -7.82
C SER A 76 -17.78 -28.46 -6.86
N PRO A 77 -18.78 -29.23 -6.39
CA PRO A 77 -19.65 -28.76 -5.32
C PRO A 77 -18.89 -28.60 -3.99
N ALA A 78 -19.54 -27.99 -3.01
CA ALA A 78 -19.01 -27.90 -1.65
C ALA A 78 -18.73 -29.32 -1.09
N VAL A 79 -17.56 -29.51 -0.48
CA VAL A 79 -17.12 -30.79 0.08
C VAL A 79 -17.81 -31.09 1.41
N THR A 80 -18.16 -30.05 2.17
CA THR A 80 -18.90 -30.18 3.42
C THR A 80 -19.58 -28.85 3.78
N THR A 81 -20.25 -28.82 4.92
CA THR A 81 -20.81 -27.62 5.52
C THR A 81 -20.49 -27.63 7.00
N VAL A 82 -20.00 -26.49 7.51
CA VAL A 82 -19.61 -26.32 8.91
C VAL A 82 -20.31 -25.10 9.50
N ASP A 83 -20.52 -25.10 10.81
CA ASP A 83 -21.02 -23.91 11.50
C ASP A 83 -19.84 -23.00 11.87
N ILE A 84 -19.89 -21.74 11.44
CA ILE A 84 -18.87 -20.73 11.73
C ILE A 84 -19.55 -19.56 12.42
N TYR A 85 -19.00 -19.10 13.54
CA TYR A 85 -19.50 -17.91 14.22
C TYR A 85 -18.93 -16.66 13.56
N MET A 86 -19.78 -15.86 12.91
CA MET A 86 -19.39 -14.61 12.24
C MET A 86 -20.52 -13.58 12.30
N ARG A 87 -20.15 -12.29 12.43
CA ARG A 87 -21.09 -11.17 12.63
C ARG A 87 -22.09 -11.39 13.79
N GLY A 88 -21.61 -11.96 14.90
CA GLY A 88 -22.42 -12.15 16.11
C GLY A 88 -23.44 -13.29 16.07
N ALA A 89 -23.39 -14.17 15.06
CA ALA A 89 -24.27 -15.33 14.94
C ALA A 89 -23.54 -16.55 14.37
N TRP A 90 -24.02 -17.75 14.71
CA TRP A 90 -23.62 -18.99 14.05
C TRP A 90 -24.20 -19.04 12.64
N GLN A 91 -23.34 -19.28 11.65
CA GLN A 91 -23.70 -19.36 10.24
C GLN A 91 -23.27 -20.69 9.64
N ARG A 92 -24.25 -21.41 9.09
CA ARG A 92 -24.02 -22.65 8.37
C ARG A 92 -23.34 -22.35 7.03
N THR A 93 -22.08 -22.73 6.90
CA THR A 93 -21.17 -22.24 5.85
C THR A 93 -20.65 -23.40 4.99
N PRO A 94 -20.89 -23.42 3.67
CA PRO A 94 -20.34 -24.43 2.77
C PRO A 94 -18.82 -24.27 2.65
N VAL A 95 -18.14 -25.41 2.54
CA VAL A 95 -16.68 -25.49 2.37
C VAL A 95 -16.38 -25.98 0.96
N PHE A 96 -15.56 -25.25 0.22
CA PHE A 96 -15.05 -25.64 -1.09
C PHE A 96 -13.56 -25.91 -1.01
N GLU A 97 -13.07 -26.91 -1.73
CA GLU A 97 -11.64 -27.09 -1.96
C GLU A 97 -11.19 -26.21 -3.12
N ARG A 98 -10.12 -25.43 -2.91
CA ARG A 98 -9.57 -24.53 -3.93
C ARG A 98 -9.25 -25.26 -5.23
N ALA A 99 -8.66 -26.45 -5.14
CA ALA A 99 -8.25 -27.25 -6.29
C ALA A 99 -9.44 -27.67 -7.18
N GLY A 100 -10.66 -27.68 -6.64
CA GLY A 100 -11.88 -28.00 -7.37
C GLY A 100 -12.57 -26.81 -8.01
N LEU A 101 -12.06 -25.59 -7.93
CA LEU A 101 -12.73 -24.39 -8.46
C LEU A 101 -12.23 -24.05 -9.87
N ALA A 102 -13.16 -23.96 -10.83
CA ALA A 102 -12.86 -23.60 -12.20
C ALA A 102 -12.83 -22.08 -12.41
N ALA A 103 -12.21 -21.64 -13.51
CA ALA A 103 -12.32 -20.25 -13.97
C ALA A 103 -13.80 -19.84 -14.11
N GLY A 104 -14.14 -18.65 -13.65
CA GLY A 104 -15.50 -18.12 -13.65
C GLY A 104 -16.37 -18.58 -12.47
N PHE A 105 -15.90 -19.51 -11.62
CA PHE A 105 -16.58 -19.84 -10.37
C PHE A 105 -16.85 -18.56 -9.58
N THR A 106 -18.10 -18.37 -9.15
CA THR A 106 -18.51 -17.22 -8.37
C THR A 106 -19.43 -17.66 -7.25
N THR A 107 -19.18 -17.16 -6.05
CA THR A 107 -20.03 -17.42 -4.88
C THR A 107 -20.09 -16.22 -3.94
N THR A 108 -21.23 -16.03 -3.29
CA THR A 108 -21.42 -14.99 -2.26
C THR A 108 -21.31 -15.60 -0.88
N GLY A 109 -20.65 -14.90 0.04
CA GLY A 109 -20.51 -15.35 1.42
C GLY A 109 -21.85 -15.50 2.15
N PRO A 110 -21.91 -16.30 3.23
CA PRO A 110 -20.79 -16.96 3.90
C PRO A 110 -20.31 -18.21 3.16
N VAL A 111 -19.01 -18.31 2.87
CA VAL A 111 -18.37 -19.49 2.26
C VAL A 111 -16.95 -19.66 2.80
N LEU A 112 -16.51 -20.91 3.00
CA LEU A 112 -15.12 -21.24 3.29
C LEU A 112 -14.46 -21.85 2.04
N ILE A 113 -13.27 -21.38 1.68
CA ILE A 113 -12.46 -21.98 0.62
C ILE A 113 -11.15 -22.46 1.24
N VAL A 114 -10.93 -23.77 1.27
CA VAL A 114 -9.76 -24.40 1.88
C VAL A 114 -8.73 -24.77 0.81
N ASP A 115 -7.46 -24.66 1.18
CA ASP A 115 -6.29 -24.98 0.37
C ASP A 115 -5.26 -25.69 1.26
N ALA A 116 -4.27 -26.36 0.68
CA ALA A 116 -3.32 -27.19 1.43
C ALA A 116 -2.54 -26.41 2.52
N GLY A 117 -2.36 -25.10 2.35
CA GLY A 117 -1.67 -24.22 3.31
C GLY A 117 -2.43 -22.96 3.70
N SER A 118 -3.71 -22.82 3.30
CA SER A 118 -4.48 -21.62 3.63
C SER A 118 -5.98 -21.88 3.70
N THR A 119 -6.70 -21.03 4.40
CA THR A 119 -8.16 -21.05 4.45
C THR A 119 -8.67 -19.62 4.25
N THR A 120 -9.49 -19.43 3.22
CA THR A 120 -10.09 -18.14 2.90
C THR A 120 -11.55 -18.14 3.38
N VAL A 121 -11.89 -17.20 4.24
CA VAL A 121 -13.28 -16.95 4.66
C VAL A 121 -13.88 -15.87 3.76
N VAL A 122 -14.92 -16.21 3.02
CA VAL A 122 -15.74 -15.25 2.26
C VAL A 122 -16.91 -14.85 3.15
N GLU A 123 -16.79 -13.73 3.84
CA GLU A 123 -17.81 -13.26 4.77
C GLU A 123 -19.11 -12.81 4.06
N PRO A 124 -20.25 -12.73 4.77
CA PRO A 124 -21.46 -12.10 4.26
C PRO A 124 -21.18 -10.70 3.69
N GLY A 125 -21.82 -10.36 2.57
CA GLY A 125 -21.61 -9.10 1.85
C GLY A 125 -20.36 -9.06 0.95
N TRP A 126 -19.57 -10.13 0.94
CA TRP A 126 -18.48 -10.35 -0.01
C TRP A 126 -18.86 -11.40 -1.05
N ARG A 127 -18.21 -11.30 -2.20
CA ARG A 127 -18.26 -12.26 -3.31
C ARG A 127 -16.85 -12.70 -3.62
N ALA A 128 -16.66 -13.99 -3.84
CA ALA A 128 -15.43 -14.54 -4.37
C ALA A 128 -15.64 -14.97 -5.84
N THR A 129 -14.69 -14.63 -6.69
CA THR A 129 -14.65 -15.06 -8.09
C THR A 129 -13.27 -15.61 -8.44
N VAL A 130 -13.22 -16.70 -9.19
CA VAL A 130 -11.98 -17.28 -9.72
C VAL A 130 -11.73 -16.75 -11.14
N ASP A 131 -10.59 -16.09 -11.35
CA ASP A 131 -10.20 -15.60 -12.68
C ASP A 131 -9.57 -16.72 -13.53
N PRO A 132 -9.32 -16.50 -14.84
CA PRO A 132 -8.69 -17.50 -15.71
C PRO A 132 -7.27 -17.93 -15.31
N ARG A 133 -6.60 -17.17 -14.42
CA ARG A 133 -5.26 -17.50 -13.89
C ARG A 133 -5.33 -18.29 -12.58
N GLY A 134 -6.53 -18.51 -12.03
CA GLY A 134 -6.73 -19.20 -10.76
C GLY A 134 -6.63 -18.29 -9.54
N ASN A 135 -6.59 -16.97 -9.73
CA ASN A 135 -6.65 -16.01 -8.63
C ASN A 135 -8.07 -15.96 -8.06
N ARG A 136 -8.18 -15.73 -6.75
CA ARG A 136 -9.47 -15.54 -6.06
C ARG A 136 -9.64 -14.05 -5.77
N ILE A 137 -10.52 -13.40 -6.49
CA ILE A 137 -10.82 -11.99 -6.33
C ILE A 137 -11.98 -11.87 -5.34
N LEU A 138 -11.74 -11.21 -4.21
CA LEU A 138 -12.77 -10.88 -3.23
C LEU A 138 -13.27 -9.47 -3.47
N THR A 139 -14.55 -9.35 -3.79
CA THR A 139 -15.21 -8.05 -4.00
C THR A 139 -16.35 -7.89 -3.03
N ARG A 140 -16.38 -6.76 -2.34
CA ARG A 140 -17.52 -6.38 -1.51
C ARG A 140 -18.67 -6.00 -2.44
N HIS A 141 -19.81 -6.68 -2.33
CA HIS A 141 -21.00 -6.42 -3.15
C HIS A 141 -22.14 -5.77 -2.37
N ALA A 142 -22.06 -5.75 -1.03
CA ALA A 142 -23.00 -5.08 -0.15
C ALA A 142 -22.33 -3.91 0.57
N PRO A 143 -23.06 -2.80 0.85
CA PRO A 143 -22.56 -1.71 1.68
C PRO A 143 -22.00 -2.26 2.99
N ARG A 144 -20.89 -1.66 3.46
CA ARG A 144 -20.45 -1.91 4.83
C ARG A 144 -21.56 -1.41 5.74
N GLU A 145 -22.09 -2.27 6.61
CA GLU A 145 -22.96 -1.81 7.70
C GLU A 145 -22.22 -0.68 8.40
N ALA A 146 -22.85 0.50 8.42
CA ALA A 146 -22.28 1.64 9.11
C ALA A 146 -21.99 1.17 10.53
N MET A 147 -20.72 1.25 10.92
CA MET A 147 -20.34 1.10 12.31
C MET A 147 -21.26 2.09 13.05
N VAL A 148 -22.23 1.57 13.80
CA VAL A 148 -23.14 2.42 14.58
C VAL A 148 -22.22 3.40 15.28
N ALA A 149 -22.41 4.70 15.04
CA ALA A 149 -21.65 5.70 15.72
C ALA A 149 -21.89 5.44 17.21
N ILE A 150 -20.92 4.80 17.85
CA ILE A 150 -20.73 4.87 19.30
C ILE A 150 -20.82 6.37 19.53
N GLY A 151 -21.80 6.80 20.32
CA GLY A 151 -22.21 8.19 20.41
C GLY A 151 -21.04 9.12 20.75
N THR A 152 -21.31 10.39 21.03
CA THR A 152 -20.28 11.37 21.44
C THR A 152 -19.46 11.01 22.70
N ALA A 153 -19.67 9.82 23.29
CA ALA A 153 -18.71 9.21 24.19
C ALA A 153 -17.44 8.86 23.40
N ALA A 154 -16.34 9.55 23.72
CA ALA A 154 -15.04 9.31 23.10
C ALA A 154 -14.68 7.82 23.17
N ASP A 155 -14.81 7.12 22.05
CA ASP A 155 -14.37 5.74 21.90
C ASP A 155 -12.84 5.72 22.06
N PRO A 156 -12.29 5.05 23.10
CA PRO A 156 -10.86 5.06 23.36
C PRO A 156 -10.05 4.52 22.18
N VAL A 157 -10.59 3.58 21.39
CA VAL A 157 -9.93 3.07 20.19
C VAL A 157 -9.83 4.16 19.13
N ARG A 158 -10.93 4.88 18.90
CA ARG A 158 -10.97 5.95 17.90
C ARG A 158 -10.11 7.15 18.31
N LEU A 159 -10.07 7.47 19.60
CA LEU A 159 -9.24 8.54 20.13
C LEU A 159 -7.75 8.22 19.97
N GLU A 160 -7.37 6.97 20.21
CA GLU A 160 -6.00 6.51 19.97
C GLU A 160 -5.64 6.54 18.47
N ILE A 161 -6.56 6.13 17.59
CA ILE A 161 -6.35 6.23 16.14
C ILE A 161 -6.16 7.69 15.71
N PHE A 162 -7.01 8.61 16.17
CA PHE A 162 -6.85 10.03 15.84
C PHE A 162 -5.57 10.61 16.41
N ASN A 163 -5.21 10.26 17.64
CA ASN A 163 -3.96 10.69 18.25
C ASN A 163 -2.78 10.20 17.41
N GLY A 164 -2.77 8.92 17.02
CA GLY A 164 -1.76 8.35 16.12
C GLY A 164 -1.69 9.05 14.76
N LEU A 165 -2.83 9.39 14.16
CA LEU A 165 -2.87 10.11 12.88
C LEU A 165 -2.31 11.53 13.01
N PHE A 166 -2.68 12.28 14.05
CA PHE A 166 -2.16 13.63 14.25
C PHE A 166 -0.67 13.63 14.58
N MET A 167 -0.23 12.70 15.44
CA MET A 167 1.20 12.48 15.70
C MET A 167 1.95 12.13 14.42
N SER A 168 1.42 11.22 13.59
CA SER A 168 2.06 10.87 12.32
C SER A 168 2.20 12.07 11.38
N ILE A 169 1.24 12.99 11.35
CA ILE A 169 1.36 14.20 10.52
C ILE A 169 2.50 15.08 11.05
N ALA A 170 2.59 15.27 12.37
CA ALA A 170 3.68 16.03 12.97
C ALA A 170 5.07 15.38 12.77
N GLU A 171 5.13 14.05 12.84
CA GLU A 171 6.33 13.26 12.56
C GLU A 171 6.75 13.38 11.09
N GLU A 172 5.82 13.24 10.14
CA GLU A 172 6.10 13.39 8.70
C GLU A 172 6.55 14.82 8.37
N MET A 173 5.92 15.85 8.95
CA MET A 173 6.39 17.24 8.84
C MET A 173 7.82 17.40 9.37
N GLY A 174 8.13 16.78 10.51
CA GLY A 174 9.44 16.84 11.13
C GLY A 174 10.52 16.11 10.32
N ALA A 175 10.20 14.93 9.80
CA ALA A 175 11.07 14.17 8.91
C ALA A 175 11.36 14.98 7.63
N ALA A 176 10.35 15.58 7.01
CA ALA A 176 10.53 16.42 5.82
C ALA A 176 11.47 17.62 6.10
N LEU A 177 11.30 18.29 7.24
CA LEU A 177 12.20 19.38 7.66
C LEU A 177 13.63 18.90 7.90
N GLN A 178 13.79 17.78 8.62
CA GLN A 178 15.12 17.21 8.88
C GLN A 178 15.83 16.81 7.57
N HIS A 179 15.10 16.18 6.65
CA HIS A 179 15.61 15.68 5.38
C HIS A 179 16.05 16.78 4.41
N THR A 180 15.45 17.96 4.52
CA THR A 180 15.72 19.12 3.65
C THR A 180 16.60 20.18 4.31
N ALA A 181 16.94 20.03 5.59
CA ALA A 181 17.72 21.00 6.33
C ALA A 181 19.20 21.00 5.94
N SER A 182 19.71 22.19 5.58
CA SER A 182 21.15 22.45 5.47
C SER A 182 21.81 22.83 6.80
N SER A 183 21.01 23.15 7.82
CA SER A 183 21.48 23.47 9.16
C SER A 183 21.74 22.21 9.96
N VAL A 184 22.98 22.04 10.45
CA VAL A 184 23.37 20.95 11.36
C VAL A 184 22.53 20.95 12.64
N ASN A 185 22.12 22.14 13.12
CA ASN A 185 21.30 22.24 14.33
C ASN A 185 19.90 21.62 14.14
N ILE A 186 19.34 21.72 12.93
CA ILE A 186 18.05 21.12 12.58
C ILE A 186 18.25 19.65 12.19
N ARG A 187 19.25 19.35 11.37
CA ARG A 187 19.46 18.01 10.79
C ARG A 187 19.95 16.96 11.80
N GLU A 188 20.88 17.34 12.68
CA GLU A 188 21.53 16.41 13.61
C GLU A 188 21.09 16.61 15.06
N ARG A 189 20.95 17.88 15.49
CA ARG A 189 20.56 18.18 16.87
C ARG A 189 19.03 18.21 17.07
N LEU A 190 18.27 18.08 15.99
CA LEU A 190 16.80 18.11 15.97
C LEU A 190 16.23 19.34 16.70
N ASP A 191 16.89 20.50 16.56
CA ASP A 191 16.47 21.75 17.18
C ASP A 191 15.35 22.41 16.35
N PHE A 192 14.21 21.74 16.29
CA PHE A 192 12.97 22.19 15.67
C PHE A 192 11.77 21.50 16.34
N SER A 193 10.57 22.01 16.09
CA SER A 193 9.33 21.35 16.47
C SER A 193 8.29 21.54 15.39
N CYS A 194 7.41 20.55 15.23
CA CYS A 194 6.26 20.61 14.34
C CYS A 194 4.99 20.55 15.19
N ALA A 195 4.03 21.41 14.88
CA ALA A 195 2.77 21.49 15.60
C ALA A 195 1.61 21.58 14.60
N LEU A 196 0.49 20.96 14.96
CA LEU A 196 -0.79 21.07 14.28
C LEU A 196 -1.68 21.98 15.11
N PHE A 197 -2.35 22.91 14.43
CA PHE A 197 -3.29 23.81 15.07
C PHE A 197 -4.65 23.67 14.41
N ASP A 198 -5.71 23.89 15.19
CA ASP A 198 -7.05 24.02 14.65
C ASP A 198 -7.23 25.38 13.93
N ALA A 199 -8.42 25.61 13.36
CA ALA A 199 -8.72 26.84 12.63
C ALA A 199 -8.64 28.13 13.49
N THR A 200 -8.59 28.00 14.82
CA THR A 200 -8.45 29.10 15.77
C THR A 200 -7.01 29.27 16.28
N GLY A 201 -6.09 28.38 15.90
CA GLY A 201 -4.70 28.41 16.34
C GLY A 201 -4.43 27.73 17.67
N SER A 202 -5.37 26.89 18.16
CA SER A 202 -5.19 26.07 19.37
C SER A 202 -4.62 24.70 19.06
#